data_AF-A0A2S6UBF2-F1
#
_entry.id   AF-A0A2S6UBF2-F1
#
_cell.length_a   1.000
_cell.length_b   1.000
_cell.length_c   1.000
_cell.angle_alpha   90.00
_cell.angle_beta   90.00
_cell.angle_gamma   90.00
#
_symmetry.space_group_name_H-M   'P 1'
#
loop_
_entity.id
_entity.type
_entity.pdbx_description
1 polymer ?
#
loop_
_entity_poly.entity_id
_entity_poly.type
_entity_poly.pdbx_seq_one_letter_code
_entity_poly.pdbx_strand_id
1 'polypeptide(L)'
;EGTRALPGERLPLFPGVAALYRQCDAPVIPVALNSGLFWSRRSFRKLSGVITIEILPAIPPGLNRAQFMNELETRIQTATDRLMDEAVKRFPHTLESFDAQY
;
A
#
# COMPACT_ATOMS: atom_id res chain seq x y z
N GLU A 1 4.05 -1.27 -7.07
CA GLU A 1 4.31 0.15 -7.37
C GLU A 1 5.79 0.45 -7.58
N GLY A 2 6.72 -0.21 -6.86
CA GLY A 2 8.17 -0.04 -7.08
C GLY A 2 8.76 1.29 -6.61
N THR A 3 7.92 2.16 -6.05
CA THR A 3 8.29 3.41 -5.41
C THR A 3 7.21 3.80 -4.40
N ARG A 4 7.51 4.70 -3.47
CA ARG A 4 6.49 5.22 -2.53
C ARG A 4 5.51 6.12 -3.29
N ALA A 5 4.23 5.76 -3.34
CA ALA A 5 3.15 6.64 -3.80
C ALA A 5 2.91 7.78 -2.81
N LEU A 6 2.36 8.89 -3.28
CA LEU A 6 1.74 9.86 -2.37
C LEU A 6 0.50 9.23 -1.74
N PRO A 7 0.15 9.56 -0.48
CA PRO A 7 -1.11 9.11 0.10
C PRO A 7 -2.30 9.50 -0.77
N GLY A 8 -3.18 8.53 -1.05
CA GLY A 8 -4.31 8.68 -1.96
C GLY A 8 -3.97 8.54 -3.46
N GLU A 9 -2.70 8.53 -3.84
CA GLU A 9 -2.28 8.25 -5.22
C GLU A 9 -2.26 6.74 -5.48
N ARG A 10 -2.91 6.30 -6.54
CA ARG A 10 -2.87 4.89 -6.97
C ARG A 10 -1.85 4.73 -8.08
N LEU A 11 -0.76 4.01 -7.80
CA LEU A 11 0.22 3.64 -8.81
C LEU A 11 -0.02 2.20 -9.27
N PRO A 12 0.10 1.91 -10.57
CA PRO A 12 -0.08 0.56 -11.05
C PRO A 12 0.96 -0.40 -10.43
N LEU A 13 0.50 -1.59 -10.08
CA LEU A 13 1.40 -2.68 -9.69
C LEU A 13 2.20 -3.15 -10.92
N PHE A 14 3.51 -3.31 -10.74
CA PHE A 14 4.37 -3.77 -11.82
C PHE A 14 4.14 -5.26 -12.10
N PRO A 15 4.11 -5.67 -13.37
CA PRO A 15 3.72 -7.01 -13.76
C PRO A 15 4.71 -8.11 -13.34
N GLY A 16 5.94 -7.74 -12.94
CA GLY A 16 6.95 -8.69 -12.49
C GLY A 16 6.52 -9.56 -11.31
N VAL A 17 5.66 -9.02 -10.43
CA VAL A 17 5.10 -9.81 -9.31
C VAL A 17 4.23 -10.97 -9.79
N ALA A 18 3.49 -10.79 -10.88
CA ALA A 18 2.68 -11.86 -11.47
C ALA A 18 3.54 -12.93 -12.16
N ALA A 19 4.72 -12.56 -12.67
CA ALA A 19 5.66 -13.52 -13.22
C ALA A 19 6.21 -14.44 -12.12
N LEU A 20 6.60 -13.87 -10.97
CA LEU A 20 7.07 -14.63 -9.81
C LEU A 20 5.98 -15.54 -9.25
N TYR A 21 4.77 -15.02 -9.05
CA TYR A 21 3.63 -15.80 -8.54
C TYR A 21 3.35 -17.06 -9.38
N ARG A 22 3.43 -16.95 -10.70
CA ARG A 22 3.20 -18.08 -11.61
C ARG A 22 4.36 -19.08 -11.66
N GLN A 23 5.59 -18.64 -11.39
CA GLN A 23 6.78 -19.51 -11.48
C GLN A 23 7.08 -20.24 -10.16
N CYS A 24 6.76 -19.63 -9.03
CA CYS A 24 7.14 -20.14 -7.72
C CYS A 24 6.12 -21.11 -7.10
N ASP A 25 4.90 -21.22 -7.66
CA ASP A 25 3.79 -22.02 -7.13
C ASP A 25 3.60 -21.88 -5.60
N ALA A 26 3.75 -20.65 -5.13
CA ALA A 26 3.77 -20.31 -3.71
C ALA A 26 2.67 -19.29 -3.38
N PRO A 27 2.07 -19.35 -2.18
CA PRO A 27 1.12 -18.35 -1.75
C PRO A 27 1.80 -16.98 -1.64
N VAL A 28 1.10 -15.94 -2.09
CA VAL A 28 1.54 -14.54 -1.94
C VAL A 28 0.80 -13.93 -0.77
N ILE A 29 1.52 -13.34 0.18
CA ILE A 29 0.96 -12.67 1.35
C ILE A 29 1.02 -11.15 1.11
N PRO A 30 -0.11 -10.49 0.84
CA PRO A 30 -0.13 -9.04 0.66
C PRO A 30 0.11 -8.32 1.99
N VAL A 31 0.76 -7.15 1.93
CA VAL A 31 1.02 -6.32 3.10
C VAL A 31 0.59 -4.89 2.80
N ALA A 32 -0.21 -4.31 3.70
CA ALA A 32 -0.65 -2.92 3.63
C ALA A 32 -0.01 -2.08 4.74
N LEU A 33 0.20 -0.79 4.48
CA LEU A 33 0.86 0.12 5.40
C LEU A 33 0.45 1.58 5.20
N ASN A 34 0.39 2.35 6.28
CA ASN A 34 0.02 3.78 6.27
C ASN A 34 1.21 4.74 6.36
N SER A 35 2.45 4.25 6.22
CA SER A 35 3.67 5.05 6.48
C SER A 35 3.78 6.31 5.61
N GLY A 36 3.15 6.31 4.43
CA GLY A 36 3.11 7.47 3.53
C GLY A 36 2.51 8.72 4.17
N LEU A 37 1.57 8.57 5.13
CA LEU A 37 0.97 9.69 5.86
C LEU A 37 1.96 10.42 6.77
N PHE A 38 2.94 9.71 7.31
CA PHE A 38 3.91 10.28 8.25
C PHE A 38 5.22 10.63 7.57
N TRP A 39 5.63 9.80 6.60
CA TRP A 39 6.93 9.82 5.94
C TRP A 39 6.77 9.94 4.42
N SER A 40 6.21 11.07 3.99
CA SER A 40 5.86 11.32 2.58
C SER A 40 7.04 11.19 1.61
N ARG A 41 6.69 10.96 0.34
CA ARG A 41 7.64 10.80 -0.76
C ARG A 41 8.48 12.09 -0.91
N ARG A 42 9.80 11.95 -0.97
CA ARG A 42 10.77 13.07 -1.14
C ARG A 42 10.68 14.19 -0.07
N SER A 43 10.09 13.93 1.09
CA SER A 43 10.07 14.89 2.20
C SER A 43 11.13 14.59 3.27
N PHE A 44 11.84 15.65 3.69
CA PHE A 44 12.71 15.64 4.86
C PHE A 44 11.92 15.72 6.17
N ARG A 45 10.69 16.23 6.14
CA ARG A 45 9.81 16.33 7.31
C ARG A 45 9.23 14.95 7.60
N LYS A 46 9.49 14.43 8.80
CA LYS A 46 8.89 13.20 9.33
C LYS A 46 7.91 13.59 10.43
N LEU A 47 6.65 13.23 10.26
CA LEU A 47 5.63 13.49 11.27
C LEU A 47 5.67 12.41 12.35
N SER A 48 5.36 12.82 13.58
CA SER A 48 5.11 11.90 14.68
C SER A 48 3.76 11.21 14.52
N GLY A 49 3.68 9.96 14.97
CA GLY A 49 2.48 9.14 14.87
C GLY A 49 2.81 7.64 14.91
N VAL A 50 1.92 6.82 14.36
CA VAL A 50 2.06 5.36 14.36
C VAL A 50 1.97 4.81 12.95
N ILE A 51 3.04 4.13 12.53
CA ILE A 51 3.05 3.33 11.31
C ILE A 51 2.47 1.96 11.64
N THR A 52 1.35 1.63 10.99
CA THR A 52 0.71 0.32 11.09
C THR A 52 1.12 -0.51 9.88
N ILE A 53 1.51 -1.76 10.14
CA ILE A 53 1.77 -2.77 9.13
C ILE A 53 0.72 -3.85 9.29
N GLU A 54 -0.05 -4.11 8.24
CA GLU A 54 -1.06 -5.16 8.24
C GLU A 54 -0.68 -6.26 7.27
N ILE A 55 -0.56 -7.48 7.80
CA ILE A 55 -0.33 -8.69 7.02
C ILE A 55 -1.69 -9.27 6.65
N LEU A 56 -1.97 -9.34 5.35
CA LEU A 56 -3.28 -9.76 4.83
C LEU A 56 -3.31 -11.27 4.57
N PRO A 57 -4.52 -11.87 4.45
CA PRO A 57 -4.65 -13.27 4.11
C PRO A 57 -3.92 -13.62 2.81
N ALA A 58 -3.31 -14.81 2.79
CA ALA A 58 -2.60 -15.32 1.63
C ALA A 58 -3.50 -15.41 0.39
N ILE A 59 -2.93 -15.11 -0.77
CA ILE A 59 -3.48 -15.43 -2.07
C ILE A 59 -2.88 -16.78 -2.48
N PRO A 60 -3.68 -17.87 -2.52
CA PRO A 60 -3.18 -19.18 -2.90
C PRO A 60 -2.73 -19.18 -4.37
N PRO A 61 -1.88 -20.12 -4.79
CA PRO A 61 -1.53 -20.29 -6.20
C PRO A 61 -2.74 -20.71 -7.06
N GLY A 62 -2.63 -20.57 -8.38
CA GLY A 62 -3.63 -21.04 -9.35
C GLY A 62 -4.46 -19.96 -10.05
N LEU A 63 -4.31 -18.68 -9.68
CA LEU A 63 -4.96 -17.58 -10.42
C LEU A 63 -4.22 -17.27 -11.72
N ASN A 64 -4.97 -16.86 -12.75
CA ASN A 64 -4.34 -16.31 -13.95
C ASN A 64 -3.74 -14.92 -13.66
N ARG A 65 -2.87 -14.43 -14.57
CA ARG A 65 -2.17 -13.15 -14.39
C ARG A 65 -3.12 -11.98 -14.08
N ALA A 66 -4.21 -11.84 -14.83
CA ALA A 66 -5.12 -10.71 -14.67
C ALA A 66 -5.90 -10.79 -13.34
N GLN A 67 -6.36 -12.00 -13.00
CA GLN A 67 -7.04 -12.26 -11.72
C GLN A 67 -6.13 -11.96 -10.54
N PHE A 68 -4.90 -12.49 -10.56
CA PHE A 68 -3.93 -12.27 -9.50
C PHE A 68 -3.60 -10.79 -9.30
N MET A 69 -3.32 -10.06 -10.39
CA MET A 69 -2.98 -8.64 -10.30
C MET A 69 -4.13 -7.82 -9.72
N ASN A 70 -5.37 -8.07 -10.17
CA ASN A 70 -6.55 -7.39 -9.67
C ASN A 70 -6.80 -7.72 -8.18
N GLU A 71 -6.71 -9.00 -7.82
CA GLU A 71 -6.89 -9.44 -6.42
C GLU A 71 -5.86 -8.81 -5.50
N LEU A 72 -4.58 -8.84 -5.89
CA LEU A 72 -3.49 -8.27 -5.12
C LEU A 72 -3.66 -6.76 -4.93
N GLU A 73 -3.98 -6.05 -6.01
CA GLU A 73 -4.21 -4.60 -6.00
C GLU A 73 -5.40 -4.24 -5.10
N THR A 74 -6.54 -4.91 -5.28
CA THR A 74 -7.76 -4.67 -4.51
C THR A 74 -7.53 -4.89 -3.01
N ARG A 75 -6.86 -6.00 -2.62
CA ARG A 75 -6.57 -6.29 -1.20
C ARG A 75 -5.69 -5.22 -0.57
N ILE A 76 -4.58 -4.86 -1.23
CA ILE A 76 -3.63 -3.88 -0.71
C ILE A 76 -4.28 -2.50 -0.61
N GLN A 77 -4.98 -2.06 -1.64
CA GLN A 77 -5.60 -0.73 -1.67
C GLN A 77 -6.71 -0.61 -0.63
N THR A 78 -7.61 -1.58 -0.54
CA THR A 78 -8.71 -1.57 0.44
C THR A 78 -8.18 -1.49 1.88
N ALA A 79 -7.17 -2.31 2.20
CA ALA A 79 -6.57 -2.28 3.53
C ALA A 79 -5.80 -0.97 3.79
N THR A 80 -5.05 -0.48 2.79
CA THR A 80 -4.29 0.77 2.92
C THR A 80 -5.22 1.96 3.14
N ASP A 81 -6.31 2.07 2.38
CA ASP A 81 -7.32 3.12 2.53
C ASP A 81 -7.90 3.12 3.95
N ARG A 82 -8.29 1.94 4.47
CA ARG A 82 -8.77 1.81 5.85
C ARG A 82 -7.72 2.25 6.88
N LEU A 83 -6.48 1.80 6.73
CA LEU A 83 -5.39 2.17 7.65
C LEU A 83 -5.10 3.68 7.61
N MET A 84 -5.25 4.31 6.43
CA MET A 84 -5.10 5.76 6.29
C MET A 84 -6.24 6.49 6.99
N ASP A 85 -7.49 6.09 6.79
CA ASP A 85 -8.67 6.69 7.44
C ASP A 85 -8.59 6.60 8.97
N GLU A 86 -8.19 5.45 9.51
CA GLU A 86 -7.98 5.26 10.95
C GLU A 86 -6.87 6.16 11.49
N ALA A 87 -5.76 6.27 10.75
CA ALA A 87 -4.63 7.10 11.13
C ALA A 87 -4.97 8.59 11.10
N VAL A 88 -5.69 9.08 10.08
CA VAL A 88 -6.14 10.47 9.99
C VAL A 88 -7.07 10.83 11.15
N LYS A 89 -8.00 9.95 11.51
CA LYS A 89 -8.88 10.15 12.68
C LYS A 89 -8.09 10.24 13.99
N ARG A 90 -7.02 9.47 14.12
CA ARG A 90 -6.19 9.41 15.33
C ARG A 90 -5.13 10.52 15.39
N PHE A 91 -4.62 10.95 14.23
CA PHE A 91 -3.52 11.91 14.08
C PHE A 91 -3.90 12.99 13.03
N PRO A 92 -4.82 13.91 13.34
CA PRO A 92 -5.36 14.86 12.34
C PRO A 92 -4.31 15.74 11.68
N HIS A 93 -3.18 16.01 12.35
CA HIS A 93 -2.06 16.79 11.83
C HIS A 93 -1.36 16.17 10.62
N THR A 94 -1.65 14.90 10.27
CA THR A 94 -1.12 14.29 9.05
C THR A 94 -1.67 14.94 7.79
N LEU A 95 -2.87 15.54 7.85
CA LEU A 95 -3.50 16.19 6.71
C LEU A 95 -2.77 17.47 6.26
N GLU A 96 -2.22 18.23 7.22
CA GLU A 96 -1.50 19.50 6.97
C GLU A 96 -0.22 19.33 6.13
N SER A 97 0.27 18.09 6.02
CA SER A 97 1.48 17.79 5.24
C SER A 97 1.23 17.58 3.75
N PHE A 98 -0.03 17.42 3.33
CA PHE A 98 -0.39 17.28 1.91
C PHE A 98 -0.46 18.61 1.19
N ASP A 99 -0.90 19.66 1.88
CA ASP A 99 -1.11 21.00 1.30
C ASP A 99 0.20 21.77 1.02
N ALA A 100 1.32 21.34 1.58
CA ALA A 100 2.60 22.07 1.47
C ALA A 100 3.47 21.69 0.25
N GLN A 101 2.94 20.91 -0.70
CA GLN A 101 3.68 20.44 -1.88
C GLN A 101 3.07 20.85 -3.24
N TYR A 102 2.09 21.76 -3.25
CA TYR A 102 1.55 22.40 -4.46
C TYR A 102 1.72 23.92 -4.41
#